data_AF-A0A920JQ45-F1
#
_entry.id   AF-A0A920JQ45-F1
#
_cell.length_a   1.000
_cell.length_b   1.000
_cell.length_c   1.000
_cell.angle_alpha   90.00
_cell.angle_beta   90.00
_cell.angle_gamma   90.00
#
_symmetry.space_group_name_H-M   'P 1'
#
loop_
_entity.id
_entity.type
_entity.pdbx_description
1 polymer ?
#
loop_
_entity_poly.entity_id
_entity_poly.type
_entity_poly.pdbx_seq_one_letter_code
_entity_poly.pdbx_strand_id
1 'polypeptide(L)'
;MSAFMPFLYPSGVEEIVRYGLLGFAMSRYSGCWTGFKIVSDVADSGKRYDVGVEQSPIIIPNEEFLGEYRDLSRNILYSDTPREQDYRFKDQKVLQPKNLLELTI
;
A
#
# COMPACT_ATOMS: atom_id res chain seq x y z
N MET A 1 -6.27 1.25 18.70
CA MET A 1 -6.51 0.18 17.70
C MET A 1 -6.43 0.84 16.33
N SER A 2 -5.23 1.08 15.81
CA SER A 2 -5.05 1.62 14.47
C SER A 2 -4.82 0.42 13.56
N ALA A 3 -5.71 0.16 12.61
CA ALA A 3 -5.38 -0.75 11.52
C ALA A 3 -4.20 -0.10 10.80
N PHE A 4 -3.02 -0.73 10.84
CA PHE A 4 -1.78 -0.27 10.19
C PHE A 4 -1.89 -0.37 8.67
N MET A 5 -2.92 0.30 8.13
CA MET A 5 -3.26 0.41 6.74
C MET A 5 -2.40 1.51 6.12
N PRO A 6 -1.71 1.23 5.01
CA PRO A 6 -1.00 2.27 4.27
C PRO A 6 -1.99 3.32 3.75
N PHE A 7 -1.65 4.59 3.94
CA PHE A 7 -2.39 5.73 3.40
C PHE A 7 -1.53 6.50 2.42
N LEU A 8 -2.10 6.81 1.27
CA LEU A 8 -1.48 7.63 0.23
C LEU A 8 -2.12 9.02 0.23
N TYR A 9 -1.31 10.04 -0.02
CA TYR A 9 -1.68 11.45 0.09
C TYR A 9 -1.40 12.16 -1.24
N PRO A 10 -2.34 12.12 -2.20
CA PRO A 10 -2.21 12.86 -3.45
C PRO A 10 -2.38 14.37 -3.21
N SER A 11 -1.54 15.16 -3.87
CA SER A 11 -1.61 16.63 -3.88
C SER A 11 -2.36 17.18 -5.10
N GLY A 12 -2.58 16.36 -6.13
CA GLY A 12 -3.26 16.75 -7.37
C GLY A 12 -3.94 15.59 -8.10
N VAL A 13 -4.80 15.90 -9.08
CA VAL A 13 -5.61 14.92 -9.84
C VAL A 13 -4.76 13.84 -10.52
N GLU A 14 -3.62 14.22 -11.06
CA GLU A 14 -2.71 13.29 -11.76
C GLU A 14 -2.08 12.27 -10.80
N GLU A 15 -1.77 12.71 -9.58
CA GLU A 15 -1.25 11.84 -8.54
C GLU A 15 -2.31 10.87 -8.01
N ILE A 16 -3.61 11.20 -8.10
CA ILE A 16 -4.68 10.27 -7.73
C ILE A 16 -4.58 9.00 -8.57
N VAL A 17 -4.36 9.13 -9.87
CA VAL A 17 -4.24 7.97 -10.78
C VAL A 17 -2.97 7.19 -10.47
N ARG A 18 -1.82 7.89 -10.38
CA ARG A 18 -0.53 7.25 -10.11
C ARG A 18 -0.49 6.54 -8.76
N TYR A 19 -0.95 7.20 -7.71
CA TYR A 19 -1.06 6.61 -6.38
C TYR A 19 -2.17 5.58 -6.30
N GLY A 20 -3.16 5.61 -7.21
CA GLY A 20 -4.22 4.61 -7.26
C GLY A 20 -3.67 3.27 -7.71
N LEU A 21 -2.86 3.30 -8.77
CA LEU A 21 -2.14 2.14 -9.28
C LEU A 21 -1.12 1.63 -8.25
N LEU A 22 -0.37 2.55 -7.61
CA LEU A 22 0.55 2.21 -6.53
C LEU A 22 -0.17 1.57 -5.34
N GLY A 23 -1.30 2.14 -4.91
CA GLY A 23 -2.13 1.62 -3.82
C GLY A 23 -2.67 0.23 -4.15
N PHE A 24 -3.14 0.01 -5.38
CA PHE A 24 -3.55 -1.33 -5.81
C PHE A 24 -2.40 -2.34 -5.70
N ALA A 25 -1.23 -2.04 -6.26
CA ALA A 25 -0.06 -2.91 -6.18
C ALA A 25 0.38 -3.15 -4.72
N MET A 26 0.38 -2.10 -3.90
CA MET A 26 0.72 -2.16 -2.48
C MET A 26 -0.28 -3.01 -1.69
N SER A 27 -1.58 -2.97 -2.03
CA SER A 27 -2.59 -3.82 -1.41
C SER A 27 -2.34 -5.30 -1.71
N ARG A 28 -1.91 -5.61 -2.94
CA ARG A 28 -1.57 -6.98 -3.36
C ARG A 28 -0.30 -7.48 -2.74
N TYR A 29 0.69 -6.60 -2.58
CA TYR A 29 1.94 -6.93 -1.93
C TYR A 29 1.75 -7.16 -0.43
N SER A 30 1.12 -6.22 0.27
CA SER A 30 0.96 -6.24 1.74
C SER A 30 -0.21 -7.09 2.25
N GLY A 31 -1.17 -7.43 1.39
CA GLY A 31 -2.43 -8.08 1.78
C GLY A 31 -3.28 -7.24 2.75
N CYS A 32 -3.01 -5.94 2.84
CA CYS A 32 -3.81 -4.94 3.56
C CYS A 32 -4.71 -4.18 2.60
N TRP A 33 -5.79 -3.62 3.14
CA TRP A 33 -6.45 -2.51 2.46
C TRP A 33 -5.51 -1.30 2.41
N THR A 34 -5.66 -0.48 1.38
CA THR A 34 -4.92 0.77 1.20
C THR A 34 -5.92 1.91 1.15
N GLY A 35 -5.63 2.99 1.85
CA GLY A 35 -6.50 4.17 1.92
C GLY A 35 -5.95 5.36 1.14
N PHE A 36 -6.85 6.23 0.72
CA PHE A 36 -6.52 7.57 0.28
C PHE A 36 -6.92 8.59 1.34
N LYS A 37 -6.04 9.56 1.57
CA LYS A 37 -6.39 10.77 2.29
C LYS A 37 -6.14 11.96 1.37
N ILE A 38 -7.23 12.53 0.91
CA ILE A 38 -7.28 13.59 -0.09
C ILE A 38 -8.06 14.78 0.46
N VAL A 39 -7.65 16.00 0.07
CA VAL A 39 -8.38 17.23 0.38
C VAL A 39 -9.54 17.38 -0.60
N SER A 40 -10.70 17.84 -0.14
CA SER A 40 -11.92 17.97 -0.98
C SER A 40 -11.67 18.75 -2.27
N ASP A 41 -10.90 19.83 -2.22
CA ASP A 41 -10.54 20.63 -3.40
C ASP A 41 -9.89 19.80 -4.52
N VAL A 42 -9.04 18.84 -4.16
CA VAL A 42 -8.38 17.96 -5.14
C VAL A 42 -9.36 16.91 -5.65
N ALA A 43 -10.22 16.39 -4.78
CA ALA A 43 -11.23 15.38 -5.12
C ALA A 43 -12.29 15.93 -6.10
N ASP A 44 -12.67 17.19 -5.95
CA ASP A 44 -13.68 17.85 -6.79
C ASP A 44 -13.08 18.52 -8.04
N SER A 45 -11.74 18.58 -8.14
CA SER A 45 -11.06 19.18 -9.29
C SER A 45 -10.94 18.23 -10.49
N GLY A 46 -10.90 18.80 -11.69
CA GLY A 46 -10.67 18.08 -12.94
C GLY A 46 -9.51 18.67 -13.73
N LYS A 47 -8.59 17.82 -14.20
CA LYS A 47 -7.43 18.20 -15.01
C LYS A 47 -7.27 17.21 -16.16
N ARG A 48 -6.82 17.68 -17.33
CA ARG A 48 -6.28 16.80 -18.37
C ARG A 48 -4.89 16.32 -17.95
N TYR A 49 -4.64 15.02 -18.01
CA TYR A 49 -3.35 14.43 -17.68
C TYR A 49 -2.89 13.51 -18.83
N ASP A 50 -1.61 13.19 -18.83
CA ASP A 50 -1.02 12.26 -19.79
C ASP A 50 -1.25 10.81 -19.34
N VAL A 51 -1.86 10.01 -20.21
CA VAL A 51 -2.14 8.58 -19.96
C VAL A 51 -0.83 7.77 -19.88
N GLY A 52 0.27 8.27 -20.43
CA GLY A 52 1.59 7.66 -20.28
C GLY A 52 2.00 7.42 -18.82
N VAL A 53 1.47 8.21 -17.88
CA VAL A 53 1.71 8.07 -16.44
C VAL A 53 1.22 6.73 -15.88
N GLU A 54 0.17 6.15 -16.46
CA GLU A 54 -0.36 4.83 -16.06
C GLU A 54 0.61 3.69 -16.36
N GLN A 55 1.54 3.90 -17.30
CA GLN A 55 2.55 2.91 -17.69
C GLN A 55 3.82 2.99 -16.83
N SER A 56 3.88 3.91 -15.86
CA SER A 56 5.01 4.02 -14.93
C SER A 56 5.21 2.68 -14.21
N PRO A 57 6.40 2.06 -14.28
CA PRO A 57 6.64 0.78 -13.64
C PRO A 57 6.53 0.92 -12.12
N ILE A 58 5.73 0.06 -11.50
CA ILE A 58 5.65 -0.06 -10.05
C ILE A 58 6.66 -1.13 -9.63
N ILE A 59 7.67 -0.72 -8.88
CA ILE A 59 8.71 -1.61 -8.40
C ILE A 59 8.16 -2.40 -7.21
N ILE A 60 8.03 -3.72 -7.40
CA ILE A 60 7.65 -4.64 -6.32
C ILE A 60 8.94 -5.12 -5.66
N PRO A 61 9.11 -4.98 -4.34
CA PRO A 61 10.29 -5.47 -3.63
C PRO A 61 10.46 -6.98 -3.81
N ASN A 62 11.70 -7.44 -3.89
CA ASN A 62 12.03 -8.85 -4.00
C ASN A 62 11.81 -9.60 -2.67
N GLU A 63 11.80 -10.93 -2.70
CA GLU A 63 11.57 -11.74 -1.49
C GLU A 63 12.67 -11.59 -0.43
N GLU A 64 13.87 -11.14 -0.80
CA GLU A 64 14.95 -10.86 0.15
C GLU A 64 14.61 -9.69 1.07
N PHE A 65 13.86 -8.70 0.56
CA PHE A 65 13.36 -7.58 1.36
C PHE A 65 12.40 -8.04 2.47
N LEU A 66 11.73 -9.18 2.31
CA LEU A 66 10.82 -9.73 3.32
C LEU A 66 11.54 -10.39 4.50
N GLY A 67 12.81 -10.79 4.33
CA GLY A 67 13.60 -11.45 5.38
C GLY A 67 12.87 -12.63 6.03
N GLU A 68 12.69 -12.56 7.35
CA GLU A 68 12.01 -13.57 8.16
C GLU A 68 10.50 -13.72 7.88
N TYR A 69 9.89 -12.78 7.17
CA TYR A 69 8.45 -12.75 6.88
C TYR A 69 8.08 -13.38 5.52
N ARG A 70 9.06 -13.91 4.78
CA ARG A 70 8.86 -14.44 3.42
C ARG A 70 7.84 -15.59 3.37
N ASP A 71 7.93 -16.51 4.33
CA ASP A 71 7.21 -17.79 4.28
C ASP A 71 5.78 -17.69 4.87
N LEU A 72 5.38 -16.51 5.35
CA LEU A 72 4.07 -16.28 5.94
C LEU A 72 3.07 -15.67 4.94
N SER A 73 1.83 -16.15 5.00
CA SER A 73 0.73 -15.61 4.20
C SER A 73 0.45 -14.16 4.58
N ARG A 74 0.48 -13.25 3.61
CA ARG A 74 0.24 -11.82 3.80
C ARG A 74 -1.25 -11.45 3.78
N ASN A 75 -2.08 -12.34 3.22
CA ASN A 75 -3.50 -12.14 3.05
C ASN A 75 -4.28 -12.48 4.33
N ILE A 76 -5.48 -11.93 4.44
CA ILE A 76 -6.46 -12.36 5.45
C ILE A 76 -6.96 -13.73 5.01
N LEU A 77 -6.74 -14.75 5.83
CA LEU A 77 -7.28 -16.10 5.58
C LEU A 77 -8.48 -16.32 6.50
N TYR A 78 -9.50 -16.95 5.93
CA TYR A 78 -10.73 -17.29 6.66
C TYR A 78 -10.50 -18.36 7.73
N SER A 79 -9.50 -19.23 7.53
CA SER A 79 -9.13 -20.29 8.46
C SER A 79 -8.46 -19.79 9.74
N ASP A 80 -7.96 -18.55 9.73
CA ASP A 80 -7.21 -17.99 10.86
C ASP A 80 -8.15 -17.51 11.96
N THR A 81 -7.73 -17.71 13.21
CA THR A 81 -8.40 -17.09 14.35
C THR A 81 -8.14 -15.57 14.37
N PRO A 82 -9.04 -14.75 14.96
CA PRO A 82 -8.81 -13.31 15.08
C PRO A 82 -7.49 -12.92 15.76
N ARG A 83 -6.97 -13.77 16.65
CA ARG A 83 -5.70 -13.55 17.33
C ARG A 83 -4.50 -13.78 16.41
N GLU A 84 -4.55 -14.82 15.57
CA GLU A 84 -3.51 -15.08 14.58
C GLU A 84 -3.49 -14.01 13.49
N GLN A 85 -4.66 -13.51 13.10
CA GLN A 85 -4.76 -12.35 12.22
C GLN A 85 -4.14 -11.12 12.86
N ASP A 86 -4.47 -10.80 14.12
CA ASP A 86 -3.93 -9.63 14.84
C ASP A 86 -2.40 -9.73 15.05
N TYR A 87 -1.88 -10.93 15.36
CA TYR A 87 -0.43 -11.17 15.46
C TYR A 87 0.28 -10.93 14.13
N ARG A 88 -0.29 -11.44 13.04
CA ARG A 88 0.19 -11.21 11.68
C ARG A 88 0.19 -9.72 11.32
N PHE A 89 -0.88 -9.01 11.68
CA PHE A 89 -0.99 -7.57 11.43
C PHE A 89 0.04 -6.76 12.22
N LYS A 90 0.28 -7.08 13.49
CA LYS A 90 1.17 -6.32 14.37
C LYS A 90 2.66 -6.57 14.11
N ASP A 91 3.06 -7.83 14.01
CA ASP A 91 4.49 -8.15 13.89
C ASP A 91 4.95 -8.04 12.44
N GLN A 92 4.16 -8.50 11.46
CA GLN A 92 4.64 -8.57 10.06
C GLN A 92 4.42 -7.28 9.27
N LYS A 93 3.30 -6.61 9.47
CA LYS A 93 2.89 -5.49 8.61
C LYS A 93 3.30 -4.13 9.15
N VAL A 94 3.66 -4.02 10.43
CA VAL A 94 4.14 -2.77 11.04
C VAL A 94 5.65 -2.59 10.85
N LEU A 95 6.40 -3.69 10.76
CA LEU A 95 7.85 -3.65 10.55
C LEU A 95 8.24 -3.42 9.08
N GLN A 96 7.43 -3.87 8.12
CA GLN A 96 7.67 -3.66 6.68
C GLN A 96 7.65 -2.19 6.19
N PRO A 97 6.70 -1.31 6.59
CA PRO A 97 6.64 0.06 6.08
C PRO A 97 7.78 0.96 6.59
N LYS A 98 8.47 0.61 7.68
CA LYS A 98 9.67 1.33 8.11
C LYS A 98 10.79 1.26 7.06
N ASN A 99 10.93 0.10 6.41
CA ASN A 99 11.95 -0.10 5.37
C ASN A 99 11.46 0.34 3.97
N LEU A 100 10.14 0.38 3.73
CA LEU A 100 9.57 0.73 2.42
C LEU A 100 9.68 2.23 2.09
N LEU A 101 9.63 3.09 3.12
CA LEU A 101 9.73 4.55 2.98
C LEU A 101 11.15 5.03 2.64
N GLU A 102 12.19 4.25 2.98
CA GLU A 102 13.58 4.58 2.65
C GLU A 102 13.94 4.30 1.18
N LEU A 103 13.10 3.56 0.45
CA LEU A 103 13.37 3.12 -0.94
C LEU A 103 12.63 3.96 -2.00
N THR A 104 11.82 4.94 -1.61
CA THR A 104 10.98 5.72 -2.54
C THR A 104 11.38 7.22 -2.60
N ILE A 105 12.53 7.60 -2.02
CA ILE A 105 13.11 8.95 -2.13
C ILE A 105 14.46 8.86 -2.84
#